data_AF-A0A7Z8VRH9-F1
#
_entry.id   AF-A0A7Z8VRH9-F1
#
_cell.length_a   1.000
_cell.length_b   1.000
_cell.length_c   1.000
_cell.angle_alpha   90.00
_cell.angle_beta   90.00
_cell.angle_gamma   90.00
#
_symmetry.space_group_name_H-M   'P 1'
#
loop_
_entity.id
_entity.type
_entity.pdbx_description
1 polymer ?
#
loop_
_entity_poly.entity_id
_entity_poly.type
_entity_poly.pdbx_seq_one_letter_code
_entity_poly.pdbx_strand_id
1 'polypeptide(L)'
;MTKTVTSTLTLSGRKFSKKELIGIQQTIKTFPNLSLTELAQTICEHLSWTTAQSRNKHNACLDALEKLEKLGLVELPSKRPQKKRESKKVVWTEQSQAKPDIDSSLAELGSITLKVVTDKAEVTLWNEYVDRHHYLSYKHPIGAALKYFIMSDHPQPQVLGCLLFSASVWHLADRDQWIEWDKKDREKRLNLVINNNRFLIFPWINVPNLASKALALVTKQIRNDWQTAHGYRPVLIETFVDDSQYLGTCYQAANWECIGKSSGKDWQDKVDENNRSGSVKSIWVTPLHKHFRAILKNQQPAKAQVDLDESFVNLWGKVVMIISDVAQEFDAKWQKRKRVIDSLLLVFLIFRLVFSKNSQGYGTTIEEFWHNCLRMKFPLPQKKPISASSFSDARKKLDENIFKVLNQRIIAAHDTLAEPDNQSQRWLNHRLFAVDGSKLNLPRELIDHHYRTPSKDAYYPQGLLSCLYQLKSKIPYDFDL
;
A
#
# COMPACT_ATOMS: atom_id res chain seq x y z
N MET A 1 16.86 -41.94 27.37
CA MET A 1 15.63 -42.44 26.68
C MET A 1 14.80 -41.24 26.27
N THR A 2 14.66 -40.97 24.96
CA THR A 2 13.83 -39.87 24.42
C THR A 2 12.34 -40.15 24.66
N LYS A 3 11.58 -39.15 25.13
CA LYS A 3 10.14 -39.29 25.37
C LYS A 3 9.37 -39.65 24.10
N THR A 4 8.29 -40.42 24.26
CA THR A 4 7.38 -40.80 23.17
C THR A 4 6.57 -39.59 22.70
N VAL A 5 6.54 -39.35 21.39
CA VAL A 5 5.75 -38.26 20.80
C VAL A 5 4.25 -38.61 20.89
N THR A 6 3.50 -37.87 21.69
CA THR A 6 2.07 -38.12 21.94
C THR A 6 1.13 -37.17 21.20
N SER A 7 1.59 -35.97 20.81
CA SER A 7 0.75 -34.93 20.20
C SER A 7 1.47 -34.14 19.10
N THR A 8 0.69 -33.39 18.30
CA THR A 8 1.24 -32.44 17.31
C THR A 8 1.79 -31.21 18.02
N LEU A 9 2.91 -30.66 17.53
CA LEU A 9 3.57 -29.50 18.12
C LEU A 9 3.72 -28.38 17.10
N THR A 10 3.64 -27.11 17.53
CA THR A 10 3.94 -25.97 16.65
C THR A 10 5.28 -25.36 17.06
N LEU A 11 6.24 -25.35 16.15
CA LEU A 11 7.58 -24.80 16.37
C LEU A 11 7.94 -23.86 15.23
N SER A 12 8.49 -22.69 15.56
CA SER A 12 8.96 -21.70 14.59
C SER A 12 7.91 -21.37 13.51
N GLY A 13 6.64 -21.28 13.91
CA GLY A 13 5.49 -20.99 13.04
C GLY A 13 4.98 -22.17 12.19
N ARG A 14 5.64 -23.34 12.22
CA ARG A 14 5.22 -24.56 11.51
C ARG A 14 4.57 -25.56 12.47
N LYS A 15 3.44 -26.14 12.06
CA LYS A 15 2.81 -27.28 12.76
C LYS A 15 3.49 -28.58 12.30
N PHE A 16 4.00 -29.34 13.25
CA PHE A 16 4.60 -30.66 13.06
C PHE A 16 3.61 -31.74 13.46
N SER A 17 3.34 -32.65 12.52
CA SER A 17 2.60 -33.88 12.76
C SER A 17 3.43 -34.86 13.59
N LYS A 18 2.75 -35.82 14.22
CA LYS A 18 3.41 -36.91 14.95
C LYS A 18 4.40 -37.68 14.07
N LYS A 19 4.04 -37.92 12.80
CA LYS A 19 4.90 -38.61 11.81
C LYS A 19 6.18 -37.82 11.54
N GLU A 20 6.08 -36.51 11.34
CA GLU A 20 7.26 -35.65 11.12
C GLU A 20 8.17 -35.60 12.35
N LEU A 21 7.60 -35.50 13.57
CA LEU A 21 8.39 -35.51 14.82
C LEU A 21 9.12 -36.85 15.04
N ILE A 22 8.46 -37.97 14.74
CA ILE A 22 9.11 -39.30 14.75
C ILE A 22 10.22 -39.38 13.70
N GLY A 23 9.97 -38.83 12.50
CA GLY A 23 10.99 -38.75 11.44
C GLY A 23 12.21 -37.92 11.85
N ILE A 24 12.01 -36.81 12.58
CA ILE A 24 13.10 -36.02 13.18
C ILE A 24 13.90 -36.88 14.18
N GLN A 25 13.21 -37.55 15.11
CA GLN A 25 13.87 -38.43 16.09
C GLN A 25 14.69 -39.53 15.40
N GLN A 26 14.16 -40.13 14.33
CA GLN A 26 14.84 -41.16 13.56
C GLN A 26 16.05 -40.59 12.82
N THR A 27 15.93 -39.41 12.20
CA THR A 27 17.04 -38.75 11.50
C THR A 27 18.21 -38.48 12.45
N ILE A 28 17.92 -37.99 13.67
CA ILE A 28 18.94 -37.73 14.69
C ILE A 28 19.65 -39.03 15.12
N LYS A 29 18.88 -40.11 15.32
CA LYS A 29 19.43 -41.43 15.70
C LYS A 29 20.24 -42.09 14.59
N THR A 30 19.82 -41.93 13.34
CA THR A 30 20.50 -42.50 12.17
C THR A 30 21.82 -41.79 11.88
N PHE A 31 21.91 -40.49 12.17
CA PHE A 31 23.07 -39.66 11.84
C PHE A 31 23.70 -38.99 13.07
N PRO A 32 24.21 -39.76 14.06
CA PRO A 32 24.72 -39.21 15.32
C PRO A 32 26.01 -38.38 15.17
N ASN A 33 26.76 -38.60 14.08
CA ASN A 33 28.03 -37.92 13.83
C ASN A 33 27.90 -36.60 13.05
N LEU A 34 26.69 -36.26 12.58
CA LEU A 34 26.48 -35.00 11.88
C LEU A 34 26.61 -33.82 12.85
N SER A 35 27.16 -32.72 12.34
CA SER A 35 27.08 -31.46 13.07
C SER A 35 25.61 -31.02 13.20
N LEU A 36 25.31 -30.23 14.24
CA LEU A 36 23.97 -29.66 14.40
C LEU A 36 23.55 -28.85 13.15
N THR A 37 24.53 -28.25 12.46
CA THR A 37 24.32 -27.51 11.23
C THR A 37 23.85 -28.41 10.08
N GLU A 38 24.57 -29.50 9.82
CA GLU A 38 24.22 -30.45 8.76
C GLU A 38 22.91 -31.16 9.08
N LEU A 39 22.72 -31.59 10.33
CA LEU A 39 21.49 -32.22 10.79
C LEU A 39 20.26 -31.32 10.51
N ALA A 40 20.37 -30.02 10.82
CA ALA A 40 19.29 -29.08 10.51
C ALA A 40 19.06 -28.89 9.00
N GLN A 41 20.11 -28.97 8.16
CA GLN A 41 19.95 -28.95 6.71
C GLN A 41 19.23 -30.22 6.21
N THR A 42 19.67 -31.40 6.65
CA THR A 42 19.05 -32.70 6.31
C THR A 42 17.59 -32.75 6.73
N ILE A 43 17.26 -32.29 7.94
CA ILE A 43 15.88 -32.23 8.41
C ILE A 43 15.06 -31.24 7.58
N CYS A 44 15.62 -30.07 7.25
CA CYS A 44 14.96 -29.13 6.34
C CYS A 44 14.67 -29.78 4.98
N GLU A 45 15.58 -30.55 4.41
CA GLU A 45 15.39 -31.23 3.13
C GLU A 45 14.30 -32.30 3.21
N HIS A 46 14.40 -33.22 4.18
CA HIS A 46 13.42 -34.29 4.39
C HIS A 46 11.99 -33.75 4.59
N LEU A 47 11.87 -32.62 5.28
CA LEU A 47 10.59 -31.99 5.59
C LEU A 47 10.18 -30.93 4.59
N SER A 48 10.94 -30.74 3.49
CA SER A 48 10.78 -29.65 2.52
C SER A 48 10.58 -28.29 3.19
N TRP A 49 11.32 -28.04 4.27
CA TRP A 49 11.19 -26.86 5.11
C TRP A 49 12.02 -25.70 4.57
N THR A 50 11.47 -25.03 3.56
CA THR A 50 12.17 -23.98 2.82
C THR A 50 11.56 -22.59 3.04
N THR A 51 12.35 -21.58 2.70
CA THR A 51 11.92 -20.18 2.51
C THR A 51 11.18 -20.04 1.18
N ALA A 52 10.58 -18.88 0.93
CA ALA A 52 9.90 -18.62 -0.35
C ALA A 52 10.86 -18.68 -1.56
N GLN A 53 12.18 -18.62 -1.35
CA GLN A 53 13.21 -18.82 -2.37
C GLN A 53 13.75 -20.25 -2.42
N SER A 54 13.03 -21.22 -1.85
CA SER A 54 13.46 -22.63 -1.82
C SER A 54 14.76 -22.92 -1.06
N ARG A 55 15.27 -21.98 -0.26
CA ARG A 55 16.41 -22.21 0.64
C ARG A 55 15.95 -22.82 1.96
N ASN A 56 16.70 -23.77 2.51
CA ASN A 56 16.40 -24.40 3.80
C ASN A 56 16.24 -23.37 4.92
N LYS A 57 15.19 -23.50 5.74
CA LYS A 57 14.93 -22.68 6.93
C LYS A 57 15.82 -23.10 8.11
N HIS A 58 17.12 -23.05 7.87
CA HIS A 58 18.16 -23.57 8.74
C HIS A 58 18.05 -23.07 10.19
N ASN A 59 18.05 -21.76 10.41
CA ASN A 59 17.97 -21.18 11.76
C ASN A 59 16.65 -21.52 12.47
N ALA A 60 15.53 -21.49 11.74
CA ALA A 60 14.23 -21.86 12.31
C ALA A 60 14.18 -23.34 12.73
N CYS A 61 14.91 -24.20 12.02
CA CYS A 61 15.08 -25.61 12.35
C CYS A 61 15.98 -25.80 13.56
N LEU A 62 17.09 -25.05 13.68
CA LEU A 62 17.92 -25.05 14.88
C LEU A 62 17.11 -24.64 16.12
N ASP A 63 16.36 -23.54 16.05
CA ASP A 63 15.48 -23.09 17.14
C ASP A 63 14.42 -24.14 17.51
N ALA A 64 13.90 -24.87 16.51
CA ALA A 64 12.95 -25.94 16.72
C ALA A 64 13.60 -27.15 17.41
N LEU A 65 14.80 -27.54 16.99
CA LEU A 65 15.57 -28.63 17.61
C LEU A 65 15.91 -28.31 19.06
N GLU A 66 16.38 -27.10 19.37
CA GLU A 66 16.66 -26.68 20.75
C GLU A 66 15.40 -26.74 21.63
N LYS A 67 14.23 -26.37 21.10
CA LYS A 67 12.96 -26.52 21.82
C LYS A 67 12.57 -27.97 22.02
N LEU A 68 12.78 -28.84 21.03
CA LEU A 68 12.52 -30.28 21.15
C LEU A 68 13.43 -30.93 22.20
N GLU A 69 14.69 -30.52 22.27
CA GLU A 69 15.65 -31.00 23.29
C GLU A 69 15.21 -30.56 24.69
N LYS A 70 14.83 -29.29 24.87
CA LYS A 70 14.27 -28.79 26.14
C LYS A 70 13.01 -29.54 26.58
N LEU A 71 12.21 -30.04 25.64
CA LEU A 71 11.04 -30.87 25.92
C LEU A 71 11.38 -32.35 26.20
N GLY A 72 12.66 -32.74 26.04
CA GLY A 72 13.14 -34.12 26.22
C GLY A 72 12.72 -35.06 25.09
N LEU A 73 12.35 -34.52 23.92
CA LEU A 73 11.91 -35.30 22.76
C LEU A 73 13.09 -35.74 21.89
N VAL A 74 14.19 -35.02 21.90
CA VAL A 74 15.41 -35.34 21.16
C VAL A 74 16.63 -35.11 22.06
N GLU A 75 17.74 -35.74 21.71
CA GLU A 75 19.05 -35.55 22.36
C GLU A 75 19.99 -35.07 21.26
N LEU A 76 20.47 -33.82 21.36
CA LEU A 76 21.29 -33.22 20.31
C LEU A 76 22.79 -33.43 20.59
N PRO A 77 23.63 -33.48 19.55
CA PRO A 77 25.08 -33.50 19.72
C PRO A 77 25.56 -32.27 20.49
N SER A 78 26.60 -32.45 21.32
CA SER A 78 27.20 -31.35 22.07
C SER A 78 27.67 -30.22 21.15
N LYS A 79 27.35 -28.98 21.51
CA LYS A 79 27.75 -27.80 20.73
C LYS A 79 29.27 -27.67 20.71
N ARG A 80 29.85 -27.61 19.50
CA ARG A 80 31.29 -27.34 19.34
C ARG A 80 31.57 -25.86 19.64
N PRO A 81 32.61 -25.53 20.42
CA PRO A 81 32.98 -24.14 20.66
C PRO A 81 33.43 -23.51 19.34
N GLN A 82 32.72 -22.47 18.92
CA GLN A 82 33.05 -21.72 17.71
C GLN A 82 33.51 -20.31 18.10
N LYS A 83 34.57 -19.79 17.45
CA LYS A 83 34.98 -18.40 17.63
C LYS A 83 33.78 -17.50 17.33
N LYS A 84 33.43 -16.61 18.26
CA LYS A 84 32.45 -15.55 17.99
C LYS A 84 32.97 -14.75 16.81
N ARG A 85 32.19 -14.68 15.73
CA ARG A 85 32.50 -13.79 14.61
C ARG A 85 32.40 -12.35 15.12
N GLU A 86 33.50 -11.63 15.03
CA GLU A 86 33.50 -10.19 15.27
C GLU A 86 32.83 -9.50 14.09
N SER A 87 31.90 -8.59 14.37
CA SER A 87 31.31 -7.74 13.34
C SER A 87 32.39 -6.78 12.84
N LYS A 88 32.69 -6.81 11.54
CA LYS A 88 33.57 -5.80 10.94
C LYS A 88 32.97 -4.42 11.16
N LYS A 89 33.74 -3.50 11.75
CA LYS A 89 33.35 -2.09 11.86
C LYS A 89 33.26 -1.49 10.47
N VAL A 90 32.30 -0.57 10.29
CA VAL A 90 32.20 0.21 9.07
C VAL A 90 33.39 1.19 9.05
N VAL A 91 34.07 1.28 7.91
CA VAL A 91 35.18 2.21 7.72
C VAL A 91 34.64 3.39 6.91
N TRP A 92 34.85 4.60 7.40
CA TRP A 92 34.46 5.81 6.69
C TRP A 92 35.53 6.24 5.69
N THR A 93 35.09 6.66 4.52
CA THR A 93 35.88 7.13 3.39
C THR A 93 35.43 8.54 3.01
N GLU A 94 36.11 9.16 2.05
CA GLU A 94 35.71 10.46 1.51
C GLU A 94 34.38 10.41 0.74
N GLN A 95 33.94 9.22 0.29
CA GLN A 95 32.72 9.09 -0.52
C GLN A 95 31.45 9.44 0.26
N SER A 96 31.44 9.24 1.58
CA SER A 96 30.31 9.60 2.44
C SER A 96 30.49 10.94 3.16
N GLN A 97 31.51 11.72 2.83
CA GLN A 97 31.72 13.01 3.48
C GLN A 97 30.52 13.94 3.22
N ALA A 98 30.27 14.85 4.18
CA ALA A 98 29.27 15.88 4.00
C ALA A 98 29.58 16.73 2.76
N LYS A 99 28.53 17.02 2.00
CA LYS A 99 28.60 17.84 0.78
C LYS A 99 28.04 19.24 1.07
N PRO A 100 28.23 20.20 0.15
CA PRO A 100 27.60 21.52 0.28
C PRO A 100 26.08 21.40 0.42
N ASP A 101 25.50 22.33 1.17
CA ASP A 101 24.07 22.36 1.44
C ASP A 101 23.27 22.54 0.15
N ILE A 102 22.22 21.74 0.01
CA ILE A 102 21.21 21.83 -1.04
C ILE A 102 19.95 22.37 -0.38
N ASP A 103 19.76 23.68 -0.51
CA ASP A 103 18.53 24.38 -0.12
C ASP A 103 17.77 24.74 -1.39
N SER A 104 16.73 23.96 -1.69
CA SER A 104 16.04 24.01 -2.98
C SER A 104 14.60 23.52 -2.85
N SER A 105 13.77 23.83 -3.84
CA SER A 105 12.44 23.23 -3.93
C SER A 105 12.52 21.78 -4.42
N LEU A 106 11.52 20.95 -4.09
CA LEU A 106 11.44 19.57 -4.60
C LEU A 106 11.38 19.51 -6.14
N ALA A 107 10.84 20.56 -6.79
CA ALA A 107 10.73 20.64 -8.24
C ALA A 107 12.10 20.84 -8.91
N GLU A 108 13.03 21.53 -8.25
CA GLU A 108 14.39 21.79 -8.77
C GLU A 108 15.29 20.55 -8.76
N LEU A 109 14.95 19.53 -7.96
CA LEU A 109 15.65 18.24 -7.93
C LEU A 109 15.26 17.29 -9.08
N GLY A 110 14.33 17.69 -9.94
CA GLY A 110 13.85 16.84 -11.03
C GLY A 110 13.10 15.60 -10.54
N SER A 111 13.37 14.46 -11.15
CA SER A 111 12.70 13.20 -10.84
C SER A 111 13.35 12.49 -9.64
N ILE A 112 12.57 12.34 -8.57
CA ILE A 112 12.99 11.53 -7.42
C ILE A 112 12.68 10.06 -7.69
N THR A 113 13.70 9.22 -7.57
CA THR A 113 13.61 7.76 -7.75
C THR A 113 14.24 7.02 -6.59
N LEU A 114 13.88 5.74 -6.42
CA LEU A 114 14.45 4.88 -5.40
C LEU A 114 15.22 3.73 -6.05
N LYS A 115 16.52 3.65 -5.77
CA LYS A 115 17.38 2.58 -6.28
C LYS A 115 17.57 1.51 -5.21
N VAL A 116 17.18 0.27 -5.50
CA VAL A 116 17.51 -0.88 -4.65
C VAL A 116 19.02 -1.10 -4.67
N VAL A 117 19.62 -1.20 -3.50
CA VAL A 117 21.07 -1.39 -3.34
C VAL A 117 21.38 -2.88 -3.34
N THR A 118 21.99 -3.37 -4.42
CA THR A 118 22.33 -4.79 -4.62
C THR A 118 23.83 -5.04 -4.64
N ASP A 119 24.60 -4.13 -5.22
CA ASP A 119 26.02 -4.34 -5.48
C ASP A 119 26.87 -4.18 -4.22
N LYS A 120 27.93 -4.99 -4.08
CA LYS A 120 28.76 -4.98 -2.86
C LYS A 120 29.36 -3.61 -2.54
N ALA A 121 29.80 -2.87 -3.58
CA ALA A 121 30.34 -1.53 -3.42
C ALA A 121 29.26 -0.55 -2.92
N GLU A 122 28.08 -0.59 -3.54
CA GLU A 122 26.94 0.25 -3.14
C GLU A 122 26.44 -0.09 -1.74
N VAL A 123 26.39 -1.38 -1.37
CA VAL A 123 26.05 -1.84 -0.02
C VAL A 123 27.03 -1.29 1.00
N THR A 124 28.33 -1.26 0.66
CA THR A 124 29.38 -0.72 1.54
C THR A 124 29.20 0.78 1.72
N LEU A 125 29.02 1.52 0.62
CA LEU A 125 28.78 2.95 0.63
C LEU A 125 27.48 3.32 1.38
N TRP A 126 26.40 2.55 1.16
CA TRP A 126 25.14 2.74 1.87
C TRP A 126 25.32 2.55 3.38
N ASN A 127 26.04 1.50 3.80
CA ASN A 127 26.33 1.26 5.21
C ASN A 127 27.12 2.42 5.80
N GLU A 128 28.10 2.94 5.05
CA GLU A 128 28.93 4.07 5.43
C GLU A 128 28.09 5.33 5.67
N TYR A 129 27.21 5.69 4.73
CA TYR A 129 26.30 6.83 4.87
C TYR A 129 25.42 6.73 6.11
N VAL A 130 24.81 5.57 6.33
CA VAL A 130 23.93 5.36 7.48
C VAL A 130 24.71 5.31 8.79
N ASP A 131 25.90 4.72 8.79
CA ASP A 131 26.74 4.68 9.99
C ASP A 131 27.21 6.07 10.43
N ARG A 132 27.60 6.89 9.44
CA ARG A 132 28.16 8.23 9.65
C ARG A 132 27.12 9.28 10.00
N HIS A 133 25.95 9.26 9.36
CA HIS A 133 25.00 10.39 9.41
C HIS A 133 23.66 10.08 10.07
N HIS A 134 23.27 8.80 10.21
CA HIS A 134 22.04 8.48 10.92
C HIS A 134 22.30 8.44 12.43
N TYR A 135 21.46 9.09 13.24
CA TYR A 135 21.63 9.18 14.70
C TYR A 135 21.72 7.83 15.44
N LEU A 136 21.11 6.78 14.89
CA LEU A 136 21.23 5.38 15.39
C LEU A 136 22.37 4.55 14.77
N SER A 137 23.19 5.14 13.90
CA SER A 137 24.24 4.51 13.11
C SER A 137 23.79 3.25 12.35
N TYR A 138 24.73 2.54 11.72
CA TYR A 138 24.43 1.31 11.01
C TYR A 138 24.38 0.14 11.99
N LYS A 139 23.30 -0.66 11.88
CA LYS A 139 23.21 -1.97 12.51
C LYS A 139 22.84 -2.98 11.43
N HIS A 140 23.50 -4.14 11.46
CA HIS A 140 23.20 -5.20 10.52
C HIS A 140 21.75 -5.67 10.72
N PRO A 141 20.89 -5.65 9.69
CA PRO A 141 19.51 -6.09 9.84
C PRO A 141 19.47 -7.60 10.06
N ILE A 142 18.53 -8.06 10.88
CA ILE A 142 18.30 -9.48 11.12
C ILE A 142 17.23 -9.97 10.15
N GLY A 143 17.54 -11.04 9.40
CA GLY A 143 16.61 -11.65 8.46
C GLY A 143 16.53 -10.93 7.11
N ALA A 144 15.36 -10.99 6.48
CA ALA A 144 15.12 -10.36 5.18
C ALA A 144 15.18 -8.82 5.30
N ALA A 145 15.90 -8.19 4.39
CA ALA A 145 16.06 -6.74 4.35
C ALA A 145 16.24 -6.21 2.93
N LEU A 146 15.90 -4.94 2.74
CA LEU A 146 16.16 -4.17 1.53
C LEU A 146 16.71 -2.79 1.89
N LYS A 147 17.69 -2.34 1.12
CA LYS A 147 18.32 -1.03 1.22
C LYS A 147 18.01 -0.24 -0.04
N TYR A 148 17.72 1.04 0.13
CA TYR A 148 17.51 1.95 -0.98
C TYR A 148 18.37 3.20 -0.83
N PHE A 149 18.82 3.71 -1.97
CA PHE A 149 19.19 5.10 -2.13
C PHE A 149 18.00 5.91 -2.65
N ILE A 150 17.82 7.11 -2.11
CA ILE A 150 16.92 8.13 -2.65
C ILE A 150 17.74 8.95 -3.64
N MET A 151 17.35 8.93 -4.91
CA MET A 151 18.10 9.53 -6.01
C MET A 151 17.34 10.72 -6.60
N SER A 152 18.09 11.73 -7.01
CA SER A 152 17.63 12.80 -7.90
C SER A 152 18.45 12.75 -9.19
N ASP A 153 17.85 13.13 -10.31
CA ASP A 153 18.48 13.18 -11.64
C ASP A 153 18.99 14.57 -12.03
N HIS A 154 18.61 15.62 -11.29
CA HIS A 154 18.93 17.02 -11.61
C HIS A 154 19.63 17.74 -10.44
N PRO A 155 20.65 18.59 -10.70
CA PRO A 155 21.29 18.87 -12.00
C PRO A 155 22.14 17.71 -12.53
N GLN A 156 22.49 16.75 -11.66
CA GLN A 156 23.19 15.53 -12.00
C GLN A 156 22.76 14.41 -11.05
N PRO A 157 22.90 13.12 -11.46
CA PRO A 157 22.52 11.99 -10.61
C PRO A 157 23.21 12.03 -9.25
N GLN A 158 22.43 12.15 -8.19
CA GLN A 158 22.96 12.22 -6.83
C GLN A 158 22.09 11.50 -5.81
N VAL A 159 22.75 10.97 -4.78
CA VAL A 159 22.09 10.37 -3.62
C VAL A 159 21.72 11.48 -2.64
N LEU A 160 20.46 11.50 -2.23
CA LEU A 160 19.90 12.47 -1.28
C LEU A 160 19.62 11.86 0.10
N GLY A 161 19.59 10.52 0.18
CA GLY A 161 19.26 9.82 1.40
C GLY A 161 19.22 8.30 1.26
N CYS A 162 18.91 7.64 2.36
CA CYS A 162 18.93 6.19 2.50
C CYS A 162 17.67 5.68 3.21
N LEU A 163 17.14 4.53 2.77
CA LEU A 163 16.08 3.80 3.47
C LEU A 163 16.52 2.34 3.72
N LEU A 164 16.20 1.82 4.90
CA LEU A 164 16.34 0.41 5.25
C LEU A 164 14.99 -0.15 5.67
N PHE A 165 14.62 -1.26 5.05
CA PHE A 165 13.50 -2.07 5.48
C PHE A 165 14.01 -3.44 5.91
N SER A 166 13.51 -3.96 7.03
CA SER A 166 13.84 -5.30 7.51
C SER A 166 12.62 -6.01 8.08
N ALA A 167 12.82 -7.19 8.67
CA ALA A 167 11.75 -7.92 9.34
C ALA A 167 11.12 -7.08 10.47
N SER A 168 9.79 -7.19 10.62
CA SER A 168 9.03 -6.55 11.71
C SER A 168 9.45 -7.01 13.09
N VAL A 169 9.15 -6.20 14.10
CA VAL A 169 9.34 -6.60 15.50
C VAL A 169 8.37 -7.72 15.87
N TRP A 170 8.87 -8.71 16.62
CA TRP A 170 8.14 -9.93 16.94
C TRP A 170 6.90 -9.68 17.82
N HIS A 171 7.03 -8.82 18.81
CA HIS A 171 5.94 -8.46 19.73
C HIS A 171 5.68 -6.95 19.69
N LEU A 172 4.45 -6.57 19.33
CA LEU A 172 4.01 -5.18 19.31
C LEU A 172 2.50 -5.13 19.56
N ALA A 173 2.11 -4.80 20.80
CA ALA A 173 0.72 -4.91 21.26
C ALA A 173 -0.24 -4.03 20.44
N ASP A 174 0.09 -2.75 20.27
CA ASP A 174 -0.75 -1.79 19.54
C ASP A 174 -1.00 -2.21 18.09
N ARG A 175 0.03 -2.74 17.41
CA ARG A 175 -0.12 -3.31 16.07
C ARG A 175 -1.05 -4.51 16.08
N ASP A 176 -0.87 -5.41 17.04
CA ASP A 176 -1.66 -6.63 17.09
C ASP A 176 -3.14 -6.32 17.37
N GLN A 177 -3.42 -5.34 18.22
CA GLN A 177 -4.76 -4.80 18.46
C GLN A 177 -5.33 -4.10 17.22
N TRP A 178 -4.53 -3.29 16.53
CA TRP A 178 -4.96 -2.55 15.33
C TRP A 178 -5.22 -3.45 14.10
N ILE A 179 -4.49 -4.57 13.97
CA ILE A 179 -4.77 -5.61 12.96
C ILE A 179 -5.97 -6.47 13.38
N GLU A 180 -6.20 -6.61 14.69
CA GLU A 180 -7.16 -7.51 15.34
C GLU A 180 -6.86 -8.99 15.04
N TRP A 181 -5.59 -9.37 15.02
CA TRP A 181 -5.16 -10.75 14.82
C TRP A 181 -4.75 -11.41 16.14
N ASP A 182 -4.83 -12.74 16.19
CA ASP A 182 -4.41 -13.48 17.38
C ASP A 182 -2.90 -13.84 17.34
N LYS A 183 -2.42 -14.45 18.43
CA LYS A 183 -1.02 -14.92 18.52
C LYS A 183 -0.67 -15.94 17.43
N LYS A 184 -1.59 -16.83 17.06
CA LYS A 184 -1.35 -17.89 16.06
C LYS A 184 -1.23 -17.31 14.66
N ASP A 185 -2.04 -16.31 14.37
CA ASP A 185 -2.03 -15.54 13.12
C ASP A 185 -0.70 -14.80 12.97
N ARG A 186 -0.28 -14.08 14.01
CA ARG A 186 1.01 -13.41 14.06
C ARG A 186 2.16 -14.38 13.83
N GLU A 187 2.25 -15.48 14.59
CA GLU A 187 3.33 -16.46 14.47
C GLU A 187 3.48 -17.05 13.05
N LYS A 188 2.37 -17.13 12.30
CA LYS A 188 2.36 -17.67 10.94
C LYS A 188 2.62 -16.64 9.84
N ARG A 189 2.21 -15.38 10.04
CA ARG A 189 2.14 -14.38 8.97
C ARG A 189 2.83 -13.05 9.28
N LEU A 190 3.52 -12.95 10.41
CA LEU A 190 4.33 -11.79 10.75
C LEU A 190 5.37 -11.46 9.66
N ASN A 191 5.87 -12.44 8.92
CA ASN A 191 6.79 -12.21 7.81
C ASN A 191 6.23 -11.28 6.72
N LEU A 192 4.91 -11.10 6.63
CA LEU A 192 4.24 -10.18 5.70
C LEU A 192 4.22 -8.72 6.18
N VAL A 193 4.70 -8.46 7.40
CA VAL A 193 4.91 -7.13 7.97
C VAL A 193 6.41 -6.84 7.92
N ILE A 194 6.78 -5.64 7.46
CA ILE A 194 8.18 -5.20 7.40
C ILE A 194 8.33 -3.90 8.19
N ASN A 195 9.53 -3.67 8.74
CA ASN A 195 9.85 -2.48 9.51
C ASN A 195 10.74 -1.53 8.70
N ASN A 196 10.46 -0.23 8.73
CA ASN A 196 11.39 0.79 8.24
C ASN A 196 12.40 1.15 9.35
N ASN A 197 13.49 0.38 9.45
CA ASN A 197 14.46 0.50 10.54
C ASN A 197 15.35 1.75 10.45
N ARG A 198 15.65 2.23 9.24
CA ARG A 198 16.47 3.43 9.02
C ARG A 198 15.85 4.28 7.93
N PHE A 199 15.72 5.56 8.22
CA PHE A 199 15.34 6.56 7.25
C PHE A 199 16.23 7.78 7.45
N LEU A 200 17.06 8.06 6.45
CA LEU A 200 18.02 9.13 6.46
C LEU A 200 17.78 10.00 5.23
N ILE A 201 17.47 11.28 5.44
CA ILE A 201 17.77 12.33 4.47
C ILE A 201 19.10 12.93 4.90
N PHE A 202 20.03 13.16 3.97
CA PHE A 202 21.35 13.60 4.37
C PHE A 202 21.32 14.98 5.04
N PRO A 203 22.20 15.24 6.04
CA PRO A 203 22.16 16.48 6.83
C PRO A 203 22.27 17.78 6.02
N TRP A 204 22.93 17.73 4.86
CA TRP A 204 23.10 18.86 3.94
C TRP A 204 21.95 18.98 2.91
N ILE A 205 20.85 18.25 3.07
CA ILE A 205 19.70 18.29 2.15
C ILE A 205 18.52 18.95 2.84
N ASN A 206 18.29 20.22 2.52
CA ASN A 206 17.22 21.06 3.05
C ASN A 206 16.13 21.25 2.00
N VAL A 207 15.40 20.17 1.70
CA VAL A 207 14.38 20.17 0.64
C VAL A 207 13.02 19.82 1.21
N PRO A 208 12.08 20.78 1.29
CA PRO A 208 10.74 20.53 1.78
C PRO A 208 10.05 19.38 1.02
N ASN A 209 9.32 18.53 1.75
CA ASN A 209 8.54 17.41 1.22
C ASN A 209 9.33 16.25 0.56
N LEU A 210 10.67 16.28 0.54
CA LEU A 210 11.47 15.19 0.00
C LEU A 210 11.26 13.87 0.76
N ALA A 211 11.20 13.94 2.10
CA ALA A 211 11.03 12.77 2.94
C ALA A 211 9.69 12.06 2.69
N SER A 212 8.58 12.80 2.69
CA SER A 212 7.25 12.25 2.42
C SER A 212 7.11 11.75 0.98
N LYS A 213 7.75 12.42 0.01
CA LYS A 213 7.85 11.95 -1.39
C LYS A 213 8.55 10.60 -1.48
N ALA A 214 9.68 10.40 -0.79
CA ALA A 214 10.40 9.13 -0.77
C ALA A 214 9.56 7.99 -0.15
N LEU A 215 8.85 8.28 0.95
CA LEU A 215 7.91 7.32 1.57
C LEU A 215 6.72 6.97 0.64
N ALA A 216 6.21 7.95 -0.11
CA ALA A 216 5.14 7.69 -1.09
C ALA A 216 5.61 6.86 -2.30
N LEU A 217 6.89 6.97 -2.68
CA LEU A 217 7.47 6.14 -3.73
C LEU A 217 7.69 4.71 -3.25
N VAL A 218 8.28 4.54 -2.05
CA VAL A 218 8.64 3.21 -1.56
C VAL A 218 7.42 2.32 -1.34
N THR A 219 6.32 2.88 -0.85
CA THR A 219 5.04 2.16 -0.68
C THR A 219 4.46 1.61 -1.98
N LYS A 220 4.79 2.21 -3.13
CA LYS A 220 4.35 1.75 -4.46
C LYS A 220 5.21 0.64 -5.04
N GLN A 221 6.51 0.60 -4.73
CA GLN A 221 7.47 -0.34 -5.35
C GLN A 221 7.89 -1.51 -4.45
N ILE A 222 7.99 -1.30 -3.13
CA ILE A 222 8.67 -2.22 -2.21
C ILE A 222 8.10 -3.63 -2.22
N ARG A 223 6.80 -3.79 -2.50
CA ARG A 223 6.20 -5.13 -2.60
C ARG A 223 6.83 -5.97 -3.70
N ASN A 224 7.10 -5.36 -4.85
CA ASN A 224 7.68 -6.03 -6.00
C ASN A 224 9.18 -6.26 -5.79
N ASP A 225 9.87 -5.26 -5.23
CA ASP A 225 11.29 -5.36 -4.90
C ASP A 225 11.51 -6.49 -3.86
N TRP A 226 10.64 -6.57 -2.85
CA TRP A 226 10.69 -7.61 -1.82
C TRP A 226 10.35 -9.00 -2.36
N GLN A 227 9.39 -9.10 -3.29
CA GLN A 227 9.11 -10.35 -3.99
C GLN A 227 10.32 -10.84 -4.79
N THR A 228 10.98 -9.93 -5.50
CA THR A 228 12.17 -10.25 -6.29
C THR A 228 13.33 -10.70 -5.39
N ALA A 229 13.56 -9.97 -4.29
CA ALA A 229 14.69 -10.21 -3.40
C ALA A 229 14.48 -11.33 -2.39
N HIS A 230 13.24 -11.64 -1.99
CA HIS A 230 12.92 -12.57 -0.89
C HIS A 230 11.82 -13.60 -1.20
N GLY A 231 11.18 -13.52 -2.37
CA GLY A 231 10.21 -14.51 -2.85
C GLY A 231 8.77 -14.34 -2.33
N TYR A 232 8.46 -13.28 -1.59
CA TYR A 232 7.09 -13.01 -1.11
C TYR A 232 6.78 -11.49 -1.09
N ARG A 233 5.48 -11.14 -1.08
CA ARG A 233 5.01 -9.75 -1.05
C ARG A 233 4.54 -9.34 0.36
N PRO A 234 5.19 -8.39 1.04
CA PRO A 234 4.65 -7.81 2.26
C PRO A 234 3.33 -7.05 1.99
N VAL A 235 2.54 -6.88 3.05
CA VAL A 235 1.23 -6.23 3.01
C VAL A 235 1.10 -5.05 3.97
N LEU A 236 2.08 -4.86 4.86
CA LEU A 236 2.10 -3.80 5.87
C LEU A 236 3.53 -3.36 6.14
N ILE A 237 3.74 -2.05 6.29
CA ILE A 237 4.97 -1.48 6.84
C ILE A 237 4.67 -0.88 8.21
N GLU A 238 5.57 -1.09 9.16
CA GLU A 238 5.63 -0.41 10.45
C GLU A 238 6.93 0.40 10.58
N THR A 239 6.93 1.43 11.43
CA THR A 239 8.12 2.18 11.81
C THR A 239 7.95 2.74 13.21
N PHE A 240 9.06 3.13 13.83
CA PHE A 240 9.09 3.69 15.18
C PHE A 240 9.78 5.04 15.15
N VAL A 241 9.08 6.07 15.58
CA VAL A 241 9.59 7.44 15.67
C VAL A 241 9.83 7.77 17.12
N ASP A 242 11.07 8.15 17.46
CA ASP A 242 11.40 8.60 18.80
C ASP A 242 10.82 9.99 19.04
N ASP A 243 9.77 10.08 19.87
CA ASP A 243 9.05 11.33 20.16
C ASP A 243 9.93 12.39 20.84
N SER A 244 11.06 11.99 21.44
CA SER A 244 12.03 12.93 22.03
C SER A 244 12.87 13.67 20.99
N GLN A 245 12.94 13.16 19.76
CA GLN A 245 13.78 13.71 18.69
C GLN A 245 12.96 14.18 17.49
N TYR A 246 11.88 13.47 17.16
CA TYR A 246 11.12 13.70 15.93
C TYR A 246 9.61 13.54 16.17
N LEU A 247 8.82 14.36 15.47
CA LEU A 247 7.35 14.33 15.54
C LEU A 247 6.70 13.33 14.57
N GLY A 248 7.48 12.75 13.64
CA GLY A 248 6.95 11.82 12.62
C GLY A 248 6.12 12.48 11.52
N THR A 249 6.21 13.81 11.36
CA THR A 249 5.44 14.60 10.38
C THR A 249 5.59 14.11 8.94
N CYS A 250 6.76 13.60 8.55
CA CYS A 250 6.97 13.04 7.22
C CYS A 250 6.16 11.78 6.96
N TYR A 251 5.95 10.93 7.99
CA TYR A 251 5.09 9.75 7.89
C TYR A 251 3.63 10.15 7.80
N GLN A 252 3.19 11.12 8.61
CA GLN A 252 1.84 11.68 8.53
C GLN A 252 1.55 12.27 7.13
N ALA A 253 2.47 13.08 6.60
CA ALA A 253 2.36 13.67 5.27
C ALA A 253 2.36 12.62 4.14
N ALA A 254 2.92 11.43 4.39
CA ALA A 254 2.86 10.29 3.48
C ALA A 254 1.63 9.38 3.71
N ASN A 255 0.63 9.84 4.48
CA ASN A 255 -0.58 9.11 4.83
C ASN A 255 -0.34 7.81 5.64
N TRP A 256 0.67 7.81 6.50
CA TRP A 256 0.83 6.75 7.49
C TRP A 256 -0.08 7.04 8.69
N GLU A 257 -0.56 5.97 9.33
CA GLU A 257 -1.43 6.02 10.49
C GLU A 257 -0.60 5.83 11.75
N CYS A 258 -0.73 6.74 12.72
CA CYS A 258 -0.15 6.55 14.05
C CYS A 258 -1.13 5.72 14.89
N ILE A 259 -0.70 4.54 15.32
CA ILE A 259 -1.57 3.54 15.96
C ILE A 259 -1.36 3.41 17.46
N GLY A 260 -0.37 4.11 18.01
CA GLY A 260 -0.05 4.06 19.43
C GLY A 260 1.42 4.36 19.71
N LYS A 261 1.90 3.92 20.88
CA LYS A 261 3.24 4.22 21.38
C LYS A 261 3.87 2.97 21.96
N SER A 262 5.16 2.75 21.69
CA SER A 262 5.92 1.67 22.28
C SER A 262 6.03 1.85 23.80
N SER A 263 6.11 0.74 24.55
CA SER A 263 6.25 0.76 26.02
C SER A 263 7.60 1.25 26.55
N GLY A 264 8.56 1.62 25.68
CA GLY A 264 9.88 2.11 26.07
C GLY A 264 10.80 1.04 26.69
N LYS A 265 10.46 -0.25 26.60
CA LYS A 265 11.29 -1.36 27.12
C LYS A 265 12.11 -1.97 25.99
N ASP A 266 13.42 -2.10 26.16
CA ASP A 266 14.25 -2.82 25.20
C ASP A 266 14.05 -4.33 25.35
N TRP A 267 13.98 -5.04 24.23
CA TRP A 267 13.80 -6.50 24.21
C TRP A 267 14.98 -7.27 24.82
N GLN A 268 16.14 -6.63 24.98
CA GLN A 268 17.36 -7.21 25.54
C GLN A 268 17.51 -7.00 27.05
N ASP A 269 16.60 -6.27 27.69
CA ASP A 269 16.65 -6.06 29.13
C ASP A 269 16.26 -7.35 29.85
N LYS A 270 17.27 -8.21 30.04
CA LYS A 270 17.32 -9.01 31.26
C LYS A 270 17.15 -8.04 32.43
N VAL A 271 16.37 -8.49 33.41
CA VAL A 271 16.05 -7.79 34.65
C VAL A 271 17.34 -7.38 35.37
N ASP A 272 17.93 -6.27 34.96
CA ASP A 272 18.92 -5.52 35.73
C ASP A 272 18.17 -4.35 36.36
N GLU A 273 18.34 -4.18 37.67
CA GLU A 273 17.59 -3.27 38.56
C GLU A 273 17.72 -1.77 38.20
N ASN A 274 18.45 -1.44 37.14
CA ASN A 274 18.55 -0.10 36.57
C ASN A 274 17.80 -0.02 35.25
N ASN A 275 16.47 0.02 35.34
CA ASN A 275 15.51 0.33 34.27
C ASN A 275 16.00 1.55 33.44
N ARG A 276 16.87 1.34 32.44
CA ARG A 276 17.20 2.35 31.45
C ARG A 276 16.01 2.41 30.52
N SER A 277 15.01 3.20 30.92
CA SER A 277 13.79 3.42 30.15
C SER A 277 14.19 3.86 28.74
N GLY A 278 14.04 2.97 27.76
CA GLY A 278 14.12 3.33 26.37
C GLY A 278 13.10 4.43 26.07
N SER A 279 13.43 5.29 25.11
CA SER A 279 12.51 6.36 24.71
C SER A 279 11.22 5.78 24.16
N VAL A 280 10.10 6.36 24.58
CA VAL A 280 8.77 6.04 24.05
C VAL A 280 8.73 6.49 22.60
N LYS A 281 8.41 5.56 21.70
CA LYS A 281 8.35 5.81 20.26
C LYS A 281 6.92 5.73 19.76
N SER A 282 6.48 6.72 18.98
CA SER A 282 5.24 6.60 18.21
C SER A 282 5.36 5.50 17.17
N ILE A 283 4.32 4.67 17.08
CA ILE A 283 4.22 3.55 16.15
C ILE A 283 3.41 4.01 14.95
N TRP A 284 4.05 4.03 13.78
CA TRP A 284 3.39 4.41 12.53
C TRP A 284 3.31 3.20 11.61
N VAL A 285 2.18 3.06 10.92
CA VAL A 285 1.94 1.97 9.97
C VAL A 285 1.37 2.47 8.66
N THR A 286 1.65 1.75 7.57
CA THR A 286 0.99 1.99 6.28
C THR A 286 0.69 0.66 5.56
N PRO A 287 -0.58 0.43 5.17
CA PRO A 287 -0.95 -0.73 4.37
C PRO A 287 -0.36 -0.69 2.96
N LEU A 288 0.22 -1.80 2.53
CA LEU A 288 0.69 -2.01 1.15
C LEU A 288 -0.35 -2.73 0.28
N HIS A 289 -1.42 -3.24 0.88
CA HIS A 289 -2.48 -3.95 0.19
C HIS A 289 -3.85 -3.59 0.76
N LYS A 290 -4.85 -3.40 -0.12
CA LYS A 290 -6.23 -3.03 0.28
C LYS A 290 -6.83 -3.99 1.31
N HIS A 291 -6.53 -5.28 1.17
CA HIS A 291 -7.04 -6.34 2.05
C HIS A 291 -5.98 -6.86 3.03
N PHE A 292 -5.04 -6.02 3.47
CA PHE A 292 -3.95 -6.45 4.35
C PHE A 292 -4.44 -7.17 5.61
N ARG A 293 -5.47 -6.65 6.31
CA ARG A 293 -6.04 -7.32 7.50
C ARG A 293 -6.54 -8.72 7.20
N ALA A 294 -7.30 -8.90 6.11
CA ALA A 294 -7.81 -10.21 5.73
C ALA A 294 -6.66 -11.19 5.42
N ILE A 295 -5.61 -10.74 4.72
CA ILE A 295 -4.42 -11.56 4.46
C ILE A 295 -3.71 -11.93 5.77
N LEU A 296 -3.49 -10.96 6.65
CA LEU A 296 -2.83 -11.16 7.95
C LEU A 296 -3.66 -12.03 8.90
N LYS A 297 -4.99 -12.05 8.78
CA LYS A 297 -5.91 -12.93 9.53
C LYS A 297 -6.23 -14.25 8.80
N ASN A 298 -5.70 -14.47 7.60
CA ASN A 298 -6.04 -15.60 6.73
C ASN A 298 -7.56 -15.77 6.54
N GLN A 299 -8.24 -14.66 6.35
CA GLN A 299 -9.66 -14.57 6.06
C GLN A 299 -9.84 -14.29 4.57
N GLN A 300 -10.94 -14.76 3.98
CA GLN A 300 -11.31 -14.27 2.66
C GLN A 300 -11.59 -12.76 2.78
N PRO A 301 -11.11 -11.94 1.83
CA PRO A 301 -11.47 -10.54 1.83
C PRO A 301 -12.99 -10.45 1.78
N ALA A 302 -13.59 -9.82 2.79
CA ALA A 302 -15.01 -9.56 2.76
C ALA A 302 -15.32 -8.89 1.42
N LYS A 303 -16.23 -9.48 0.62
CA LYS A 303 -16.88 -8.74 -0.46
C LYS A 303 -17.39 -7.47 0.20
N ALA A 304 -17.01 -6.30 -0.32
CA ALA A 304 -17.46 -5.04 0.25
C ALA A 304 -18.98 -5.12 0.38
N GLN A 305 -19.46 -5.33 1.60
CA GLN A 305 -20.86 -5.25 1.91
C GLN A 305 -21.11 -3.76 1.78
N VAL A 306 -21.67 -3.36 0.63
CA VAL A 306 -22.13 -2.01 0.45
C VAL A 306 -23.28 -1.91 1.43
N ASP A 307 -23.01 -1.29 2.57
CA ASP A 307 -24.04 -0.89 3.51
C ASP A 307 -24.80 0.23 2.78
N LEU A 308 -25.77 -0.20 1.98
CA LEU A 308 -26.67 0.68 1.27
C LEU A 308 -27.63 1.21 2.33
N ASP A 309 -27.19 2.25 3.03
CA ASP A 309 -28.03 3.02 3.96
C ASP A 309 -29.37 3.30 3.27
N GLU A 310 -30.47 3.17 4.01
CA GLU A 310 -31.82 3.45 3.51
C GLU A 310 -31.91 4.88 2.93
N SER A 311 -31.13 5.81 3.51
CA SER A 311 -30.94 7.18 2.97
C SER A 311 -30.30 7.19 1.58
N PHE A 312 -29.32 6.31 1.33
CA PHE A 312 -28.63 6.17 0.05
C PHE A 312 -29.55 5.54 -1.01
N VAL A 313 -30.32 4.52 -0.65
CA VAL A 313 -31.30 3.90 -1.56
C VAL A 313 -32.37 4.91 -1.98
N ASN A 314 -32.89 5.70 -1.03
CA ASN A 314 -33.87 6.76 -1.31
C ASN A 314 -33.28 7.88 -2.19
N LEU A 315 -32.04 8.29 -1.92
CA LEU A 315 -31.34 9.28 -2.76
C LEU A 315 -31.16 8.75 -4.19
N TRP A 316 -30.72 7.50 -4.35
CA TRP A 316 -30.54 6.89 -5.67
C TRP A 316 -31.85 6.71 -6.42
N GLY A 317 -32.95 6.38 -5.74
CA GLY A 317 -34.28 6.35 -6.34
C GLY A 317 -34.64 7.69 -6.99
N LYS A 318 -34.41 8.81 -6.28
CA LYS A 318 -34.62 10.16 -6.82
C LYS A 318 -33.65 10.51 -7.94
N VAL A 319 -32.37 10.16 -7.80
CA VAL A 319 -31.36 10.41 -8.85
C VAL A 319 -31.73 9.70 -10.15
N VAL A 320 -32.21 8.46 -10.09
CA VAL A 320 -32.66 7.72 -11.29
C VAL A 320 -33.86 8.41 -11.94
N MET A 321 -34.82 8.92 -11.16
CA MET A 321 -35.93 9.71 -11.70
C MET A 321 -35.45 10.99 -12.37
N ILE A 322 -34.54 11.74 -11.73
CA ILE A 322 -33.94 12.96 -12.31
C ILE A 322 -33.24 12.65 -13.63
N ILE A 323 -32.47 11.55 -13.69
CA ILE A 323 -31.80 11.14 -14.93
C ILE A 323 -32.81 10.84 -16.03
N SER A 324 -33.89 10.14 -15.71
CA SER A 324 -34.97 9.84 -16.65
C SER A 324 -35.65 11.12 -17.15
N ASP A 325 -36.03 12.02 -16.25
CA ASP A 325 -36.76 13.26 -16.59
C ASP A 325 -35.90 14.18 -17.47
N VAL A 326 -34.63 14.38 -17.10
CA VAL A 326 -33.70 15.20 -17.90
C VAL A 326 -33.46 14.57 -19.27
N ALA A 327 -33.27 13.25 -19.34
CA ALA A 327 -33.12 12.58 -20.63
C ALA A 327 -34.35 12.78 -21.53
N GLN A 328 -35.56 12.67 -20.98
CA GLN A 328 -36.80 12.89 -21.73
C GLN A 328 -36.95 14.34 -22.21
N GLU A 329 -36.60 15.33 -21.38
CA GLU A 329 -36.62 16.74 -21.78
C GLU A 329 -35.65 17.04 -22.92
N PHE A 330 -34.45 16.48 -22.87
CA PHE A 330 -33.45 16.65 -23.94
C PHE A 330 -33.88 15.92 -25.21
N ASP A 331 -34.44 14.71 -25.09
CA ASP A 331 -35.02 14.00 -26.22
C ASP A 331 -36.18 14.78 -26.87
N ALA A 332 -37.02 15.46 -26.07
CA ALA A 332 -38.12 16.29 -26.57
C ALA A 332 -37.64 17.55 -27.30
N LYS A 333 -36.59 18.23 -26.79
CA LYS A 333 -36.01 19.42 -27.42
C LYS A 333 -35.33 19.13 -28.76
N TRP A 334 -34.77 17.92 -28.92
CA TRP A 334 -33.97 17.54 -30.08
C TRP A 334 -34.72 16.67 -31.12
N GLN A 335 -36.03 16.50 -30.99
CA GLN A 335 -36.84 15.72 -31.93
C GLN A 335 -37.13 16.49 -33.24
N LYS A 336 -36.32 16.23 -34.28
CA LYS A 336 -36.79 16.30 -35.69
C LYS A 336 -37.09 14.93 -36.29
N ARG A 337 -36.64 13.80 -35.70
CA ARG A 337 -37.05 12.41 -35.99
C ARG A 337 -36.80 11.50 -34.78
N LYS A 338 -37.61 10.44 -34.60
CA LYS A 338 -37.49 9.44 -33.53
C LYS A 338 -36.16 8.67 -33.65
N ARG A 339 -35.24 8.83 -32.70
CA ARG A 339 -33.94 8.11 -32.67
C ARG A 339 -34.14 6.70 -32.07
N VAL A 340 -33.31 5.75 -32.50
CA VAL A 340 -33.25 4.38 -31.93
C VAL A 340 -32.49 4.36 -30.60
N ILE A 341 -31.65 5.37 -30.36
CA ILE A 341 -30.85 5.54 -29.13
C ILE A 341 -31.37 6.80 -28.44
N ASP A 342 -31.97 6.63 -27.27
CA ASP A 342 -32.45 7.72 -26.42
C ASP A 342 -31.32 8.31 -25.56
N SER A 343 -31.55 9.51 -25.02
CA SER A 343 -30.56 10.20 -24.19
C SER A 343 -30.28 9.45 -22.89
N LEU A 344 -31.27 8.71 -22.37
CA LEU A 344 -31.17 7.93 -21.14
C LEU A 344 -30.12 6.83 -21.26
N LEU A 345 -30.19 6.04 -22.33
CA LEU A 345 -29.23 4.98 -22.64
C LEU A 345 -27.83 5.53 -22.85
N LEU A 346 -27.69 6.68 -23.52
CA LEU A 346 -26.40 7.34 -23.72
C LEU A 346 -25.76 7.77 -22.39
N VAL A 347 -26.54 8.39 -21.50
CA VAL A 347 -26.06 8.80 -20.17
C VAL A 347 -25.59 7.60 -19.36
N PHE A 348 -26.37 6.51 -19.31
CA PHE A 348 -25.98 5.30 -18.58
C PHE A 348 -24.72 4.63 -19.13
N LEU A 349 -24.57 4.57 -20.45
CA LEU A 349 -23.36 4.02 -21.08
C LEU A 349 -22.14 4.91 -20.82
N ILE A 350 -22.29 6.23 -20.85
CA ILE A 350 -21.22 7.18 -20.51
C ILE A 350 -20.80 6.99 -19.05
N PHE A 351 -21.75 6.90 -18.12
CA PHE A 351 -21.43 6.60 -16.72
C PHE A 351 -20.71 5.26 -16.58
N ARG A 352 -21.20 4.20 -17.25
CA ARG A 352 -20.55 2.88 -17.21
C ARG A 352 -19.09 2.94 -17.70
N LEU A 353 -18.81 3.70 -18.75
CA LEU A 353 -17.47 3.91 -19.29
C LEU A 353 -16.58 4.66 -18.29
N VAL A 354 -17.08 5.75 -17.70
CA VAL A 354 -16.34 6.56 -16.73
C VAL A 354 -16.05 5.79 -15.43
N PHE A 355 -16.99 4.95 -14.98
CA PHE A 355 -16.83 4.13 -13.76
C PHE A 355 -16.03 2.84 -13.99
N SER A 356 -15.73 2.47 -15.23
CA SER A 356 -14.91 1.28 -15.51
C SER A 356 -13.48 1.51 -15.06
N LYS A 357 -12.98 0.66 -14.15
CA LYS A 357 -11.59 0.68 -13.68
C LYS A 357 -10.61 -0.03 -14.62
N ASN A 358 -11.14 -0.69 -15.64
CA ASN A 358 -10.37 -1.42 -16.64
C ASN A 358 -10.42 -0.62 -17.95
N SER A 359 -9.28 -0.51 -18.64
CA SER A 359 -9.17 0.09 -19.98
C SER A 359 -9.85 -0.80 -21.03
N GLN A 360 -11.16 -0.97 -20.93
CA GLN A 360 -11.98 -1.75 -21.86
C GLN A 360 -12.40 -0.87 -23.04
N GLY A 361 -12.43 -1.45 -24.24
CA GLY A 361 -12.96 -0.78 -25.42
C GLY A 361 -14.48 -0.64 -25.38
N TYR A 362 -15.02 0.32 -26.15
CA TYR A 362 -16.46 0.61 -26.23
C TYR A 362 -17.32 -0.65 -26.45
N GLY A 363 -16.91 -1.57 -27.33
CA GLY A 363 -17.66 -2.79 -27.62
C GLY A 363 -17.88 -3.68 -26.39
N THR A 364 -16.83 -3.97 -25.64
CA THR A 364 -16.90 -4.82 -24.43
C THR A 364 -17.78 -4.19 -23.36
N THR A 365 -17.66 -2.88 -23.13
CA THR A 365 -18.49 -2.18 -22.13
C THR A 365 -19.97 -2.18 -22.51
N ILE A 366 -20.28 -2.00 -23.80
CA ILE A 366 -21.66 -2.03 -24.30
C ILE A 366 -22.25 -3.45 -24.20
N GLU A 367 -21.50 -4.49 -24.57
CA GLU A 367 -21.94 -5.89 -24.44
C GLU A 367 -22.20 -6.29 -22.98
N GLU A 368 -21.28 -5.96 -22.07
CA GLU A 368 -21.46 -6.21 -20.64
C GLU A 368 -22.68 -5.46 -20.08
N PHE A 369 -22.90 -4.21 -20.49
CA PHE A 369 -24.06 -3.43 -20.08
C PHE A 369 -25.36 -4.11 -20.54
N TRP A 370 -25.46 -4.50 -21.81
CA TRP A 370 -26.62 -5.21 -22.36
C TRP A 370 -26.88 -6.53 -21.63
N HIS A 371 -25.84 -7.33 -21.40
CA HIS A 371 -25.97 -8.60 -20.67
C HIS A 371 -26.48 -8.39 -19.25
N ASN A 372 -26.02 -7.35 -18.55
CA ASN A 372 -26.48 -7.02 -17.21
C ASN A 372 -27.94 -6.55 -17.20
N CYS A 373 -28.35 -5.68 -18.12
CA CYS A 373 -29.73 -5.23 -18.24
C CYS A 373 -30.69 -6.39 -18.53
N LEU A 374 -30.32 -7.30 -19.45
CA LEU A 374 -31.11 -8.50 -19.74
C LEU A 374 -31.25 -9.42 -18.53
N ARG A 375 -30.15 -9.65 -17.79
CA ARG A 375 -30.16 -10.45 -16.55
C ARG A 375 -31.06 -9.84 -15.46
N MET A 376 -31.08 -8.52 -15.36
CA MET A 376 -31.90 -7.77 -14.39
C MET A 376 -33.32 -7.47 -14.88
N LYS A 377 -33.71 -7.97 -16.07
CA LYS A 377 -35.02 -7.70 -16.71
C LYS A 377 -35.32 -6.20 -16.90
N PHE A 378 -34.29 -5.38 -17.07
CA PHE A 378 -34.45 -3.96 -17.35
C PHE A 378 -34.86 -3.75 -18.82
N PRO A 379 -35.87 -2.89 -19.11
CA PRO A 379 -36.32 -2.65 -20.48
C PRO A 379 -35.21 -1.99 -21.31
N LEU A 380 -34.90 -2.58 -22.46
CA LEU A 380 -33.94 -2.04 -23.43
C LEU A 380 -34.64 -1.69 -24.75
N PRO A 381 -34.19 -0.65 -25.47
CA PRO A 381 -34.80 -0.25 -26.74
C PRO A 381 -34.63 -1.30 -27.84
N GLN A 382 -33.61 -2.17 -27.73
CA GLN A 382 -33.37 -3.28 -28.66
C GLN A 382 -32.71 -4.48 -27.99
N LYS A 383 -33.00 -5.69 -28.49
CA LYS A 383 -32.49 -6.97 -27.94
C LYS A 383 -30.99 -7.16 -28.12
N LYS A 384 -30.41 -6.63 -29.21
CA LYS A 384 -28.97 -6.74 -29.49
C LYS A 384 -28.24 -5.46 -29.05
N PRO A 385 -26.97 -5.57 -28.61
CA PRO A 385 -26.14 -4.41 -28.30
C PRO A 385 -26.00 -3.46 -29.51
N ILE A 386 -25.89 -2.16 -29.25
CA ILE A 386 -25.52 -1.18 -30.29
C ILE A 386 -24.05 -1.34 -30.67
N SER A 387 -23.69 -1.02 -31.90
CA SER A 387 -22.28 -1.02 -32.31
C SER A 387 -21.51 0.14 -31.66
N ALA A 388 -20.21 -0.04 -31.44
CA ALA A 388 -19.34 1.00 -30.90
C ALA A 388 -19.30 2.27 -31.78
N SER A 389 -19.39 2.12 -33.11
CA SER A 389 -19.44 3.25 -34.04
C SER A 389 -20.72 4.05 -33.89
N SER A 390 -21.88 3.39 -33.83
CA SER A 390 -23.17 4.05 -33.62
C SER A 390 -23.25 4.75 -32.27
N PHE A 391 -22.68 4.16 -31.21
CA PHE A 391 -22.56 4.82 -29.91
C PHE A 391 -21.67 6.07 -29.98
N SER A 392 -20.51 5.98 -30.63
CA SER A 392 -19.61 7.13 -30.80
C SER A 392 -20.27 8.28 -31.55
N ASP A 393 -21.01 7.99 -32.63
CA ASP A 393 -21.70 9.01 -33.42
C ASP A 393 -22.88 9.63 -32.67
N ALA A 394 -23.60 8.82 -31.89
CA ALA A 394 -24.69 9.31 -31.05
C ALA A 394 -24.16 10.20 -29.91
N ARG A 395 -23.05 9.81 -29.27
CA ARG A 395 -22.37 10.60 -28.23
C ARG A 395 -21.92 11.97 -28.74
N LYS A 396 -21.37 12.06 -29.94
CA LYS A 396 -20.97 13.34 -30.56
C LYS A 396 -22.13 14.32 -30.78
N LYS A 397 -23.36 13.79 -30.87
CA LYS A 397 -24.59 14.56 -31.12
C LYS A 397 -25.40 14.80 -29.83
N LEU A 398 -24.89 14.36 -28.68
CA LEU A 398 -25.50 14.61 -27.38
C LEU A 398 -25.11 16.01 -26.94
N ASP A 399 -26.10 16.82 -26.60
CA ASP A 399 -25.90 18.16 -26.05
C ASP A 399 -25.17 18.06 -24.71
N GLU A 400 -24.00 18.70 -24.60
CA GLU A 400 -23.16 18.65 -23.41
C GLU A 400 -23.84 19.23 -22.16
N ASN A 401 -24.84 20.09 -22.33
CA ASN A 401 -25.56 20.70 -21.21
C ASN A 401 -26.40 19.68 -20.44
N ILE A 402 -26.65 18.49 -20.98
CA ILE A 402 -27.38 17.43 -20.27
C ILE A 402 -26.70 17.10 -18.93
N PHE A 403 -25.37 17.02 -18.91
CA PHE A 403 -24.62 16.70 -17.69
C PHE A 403 -24.59 17.85 -16.69
N LYS A 404 -24.59 19.11 -17.18
CA LYS A 404 -24.70 20.30 -16.32
C LYS A 404 -26.06 20.34 -15.63
N VAL A 405 -27.13 20.13 -16.39
CA VAL A 405 -28.52 20.10 -15.87
C VAL A 405 -28.71 18.93 -14.91
N LEU A 406 -28.19 17.74 -15.24
CA LEU A 406 -28.21 16.58 -14.34
C LEU A 406 -27.53 16.90 -13.01
N ASN A 407 -26.31 17.46 -13.04
CA ASN A 407 -25.58 17.81 -11.82
C ASN A 407 -26.36 18.81 -10.97
N GLN A 408 -26.87 19.88 -11.57
CA GLN A 408 -27.66 20.91 -10.87
C GLN A 408 -28.92 20.33 -10.22
N ARG A 409 -29.67 19.47 -10.92
CA ARG A 409 -30.89 18.86 -10.36
C ARG A 409 -30.58 17.86 -9.25
N ILE A 410 -29.47 17.11 -9.36
CA ILE A 410 -29.02 16.21 -8.30
C ILE A 410 -28.62 17.00 -7.05
N ILE A 411 -27.90 18.11 -7.21
CA ILE A 411 -27.55 19.01 -6.11
C ILE A 411 -28.80 19.60 -5.46
N ALA A 412 -29.76 20.10 -6.25
CA ALA A 412 -31.01 20.64 -5.75
C ALA A 412 -31.83 19.59 -4.98
N ALA A 413 -31.90 18.36 -5.48
CA ALA A 413 -32.58 17.26 -4.81
C ALA A 413 -31.89 16.84 -3.51
N HIS A 414 -30.55 16.88 -3.47
CA HIS A 414 -29.78 16.68 -2.25
C HIS A 414 -30.02 17.80 -1.24
N ASP A 415 -29.94 19.06 -1.66
CA ASP A 415 -30.13 20.22 -0.79
C ASP A 415 -31.58 20.30 -0.25
N THR A 416 -32.57 19.74 -0.97
CA THR A 416 -33.96 19.60 -0.49
C THR A 416 -34.12 18.45 0.52
N LEU A 417 -33.30 17.39 0.42
CA LEU A 417 -33.30 16.25 1.34
C LEU A 417 -32.52 16.52 2.62
N ALA A 418 -31.48 17.36 2.55
CA ALA A 418 -30.80 17.86 3.73
C ALA A 418 -31.75 18.84 4.43
N GLU A 419 -32.29 18.47 5.60
CA GLU A 419 -33.18 19.37 6.34
C GLU A 419 -32.52 20.75 6.54
N PRO A 420 -33.30 21.85 6.52
CA PRO A 420 -32.77 23.22 6.62
C PRO A 420 -31.85 23.44 7.83
N ASP A 421 -32.07 22.68 8.90
CA ASP A 421 -31.36 22.71 10.18
C ASP A 421 -30.38 21.55 10.40
N ASN A 422 -29.92 20.87 9.34
CA ASN A 422 -28.94 19.80 9.49
C ASN A 422 -27.55 20.35 9.87
N GLN A 423 -27.39 20.74 11.14
CA GLN A 423 -26.15 21.24 11.76
C GLN A 423 -24.98 20.29 11.53
N SER A 424 -25.24 18.99 11.31
CA SER A 424 -24.22 17.98 11.02
C SER A 424 -23.42 18.26 9.74
N GLN A 425 -24.00 19.00 8.78
CA GLN A 425 -23.38 19.37 7.52
C GLN A 425 -22.66 20.73 7.55
N ARG A 426 -22.81 21.50 8.63
CA ARG A 426 -22.18 22.80 8.83
C ARG A 426 -21.02 22.67 9.81
N TRP A 427 -20.01 23.54 9.66
CA TRP A 427 -18.95 23.72 10.63
C TRP A 427 -18.98 25.16 11.10
N LEU A 428 -19.19 25.37 12.41
CA LEU A 428 -19.43 26.70 12.98
C LEU A 428 -20.50 27.49 12.21
N ASN A 429 -21.62 26.83 11.85
CA ASN A 429 -22.71 27.38 11.02
C ASN A 429 -22.35 27.75 9.56
N HIS A 430 -21.14 27.44 9.09
CA HIS A 430 -20.73 27.62 7.71
C HIS A 430 -20.77 26.31 6.90
N ARG A 431 -21.12 26.40 5.62
CA ARG A 431 -20.92 25.30 4.66
C ARG A 431 -19.44 25.24 4.30
N LEU A 432 -18.84 24.06 4.42
CA LEU A 432 -17.44 23.85 4.06
C LEU A 432 -17.32 23.33 2.63
N PHE A 433 -16.55 24.07 1.83
CA PHE A 433 -16.18 23.68 0.49
C PHE A 433 -14.66 23.59 0.37
N ALA A 434 -14.19 22.68 -0.47
CA ALA A 434 -12.82 22.62 -0.94
C ALA A 434 -12.80 22.84 -2.44
N VAL A 435 -11.71 23.40 -2.95
CA VAL A 435 -11.45 23.49 -4.38
C VAL A 435 -10.33 22.50 -4.68
N ASP A 436 -10.58 21.61 -5.63
CA ASP A 436 -9.57 20.69 -6.17
C ASP A 436 -9.43 20.91 -7.67
N GLY A 437 -8.27 20.58 -8.22
CA GLY A 437 -7.93 20.85 -9.62
C GLY A 437 -7.35 19.63 -10.32
N SER A 438 -7.82 19.34 -11.52
CA SER A 438 -7.27 18.27 -12.37
C SER A 438 -6.86 18.80 -13.74
N LYS A 439 -5.65 18.47 -14.17
CA LYS A 439 -5.19 18.79 -15.52
C LYS A 439 -5.87 17.87 -16.53
N LEU A 440 -6.48 18.45 -17.56
CA LEU A 440 -7.16 17.73 -18.62
C LEU A 440 -6.54 18.05 -19.97
N ASN A 441 -6.52 17.05 -20.86
CA ASN A 441 -6.29 17.29 -22.28
C ASN A 441 -7.55 17.90 -22.88
N LEU A 442 -7.37 19.00 -23.58
CA LEU A 442 -8.42 19.79 -24.18
C LEU A 442 -8.53 19.54 -25.69
N PRO A 443 -9.72 19.81 -26.29
CA PRO A 443 -9.85 19.87 -27.74
C PRO A 443 -8.81 20.81 -28.34
N ARG A 444 -8.27 20.43 -29.51
CA ARG A 444 -7.15 21.14 -30.12
C ARG A 444 -7.53 22.56 -30.56
N GLU A 445 -8.80 22.76 -30.85
CA GLU A 445 -9.42 24.03 -31.21
C GLU A 445 -9.25 25.09 -30.10
N LEU A 446 -9.08 24.67 -28.84
CA LEU A 446 -8.86 25.59 -27.72
C LEU A 446 -7.45 26.22 -27.70
N ILE A 447 -6.54 25.82 -28.60
CA ILE A 447 -5.28 26.56 -28.83
C ILE A 447 -5.58 28.00 -29.27
N ASP A 448 -6.64 28.20 -30.07
CA ASP A 448 -7.06 29.51 -30.56
C ASP A 448 -7.59 30.41 -29.43
N HIS A 449 -7.97 29.79 -28.30
CA HIS A 449 -8.39 30.45 -27.06
C HIS A 449 -7.24 30.54 -26.03
N HIS A 450 -5.99 30.52 -26.47
CA HIS A 450 -4.78 30.67 -25.65
C HIS A 450 -4.45 29.52 -24.68
N TYR A 451 -5.09 28.35 -24.79
CA TYR A 451 -4.66 27.17 -24.05
C TYR A 451 -3.37 26.59 -24.65
N ARG A 452 -2.41 26.25 -23.79
CA ARG A 452 -1.04 25.84 -24.20
C ARG A 452 -0.88 24.32 -24.19
N THR A 453 -0.04 23.82 -25.08
CA THR A 453 0.43 22.43 -25.00
C THR A 453 1.49 22.30 -23.90
N PRO A 454 1.54 21.17 -23.18
CA PRO A 454 2.51 20.95 -22.11
C PRO A 454 3.96 20.84 -22.62
N SER A 455 4.14 20.49 -23.89
CA SER A 455 5.43 20.48 -24.58
C SER A 455 5.25 20.77 -26.07
N LYS A 456 6.36 21.02 -26.78
CA LYS A 456 6.35 21.27 -28.24
C LYS A 456 5.88 20.06 -29.05
N ASP A 457 6.04 18.85 -28.51
CA ASP A 457 5.66 17.59 -29.17
C ASP A 457 4.26 17.10 -28.78
N ALA A 458 3.59 17.77 -27.83
CA ALA A 458 2.28 17.38 -27.37
C ALA A 458 1.18 17.85 -28.34
N TYR A 459 0.34 16.92 -28.79
CA TYR A 459 -0.71 17.19 -29.79
C TYR A 459 -1.93 17.94 -29.23
N TYR A 460 -2.27 17.76 -27.95
CA TYR A 460 -3.43 18.36 -27.31
C TYR A 460 -3.01 19.44 -26.29
N PRO A 461 -3.67 20.61 -26.27
CA PRO A 461 -3.49 21.60 -25.20
C PRO A 461 -3.97 21.05 -23.85
N GLN A 462 -3.53 21.66 -22.75
CA GLN A 462 -3.98 21.32 -21.39
C GLN A 462 -4.68 22.49 -20.71
N GLY A 463 -5.75 22.18 -19.97
CA GLY A 463 -6.48 23.08 -19.09
C GLY A 463 -6.56 22.54 -17.67
N LEU A 464 -6.91 23.41 -16.72
CA LEU A 464 -7.09 23.04 -15.31
C LEU A 464 -8.58 23.04 -14.98
N LEU A 465 -9.19 21.85 -14.94
CA LEU A 465 -10.55 21.73 -14.43
C LEU A 465 -10.52 21.89 -12.92
N SER A 466 -11.10 22.97 -12.43
CA SER A 466 -11.34 23.24 -11.01
C SER A 466 -12.71 22.70 -10.63
N CYS A 467 -12.77 21.95 -9.54
CA CYS A 467 -14.01 21.40 -8.97
C CYS A 467 -14.20 21.99 -7.58
N LEU A 468 -15.35 22.63 -7.36
CA LEU A 468 -15.81 23.00 -6.03
C LEU A 468 -16.51 21.80 -5.40
N TYR A 469 -16.06 21.35 -4.24
CA TYR A 469 -16.51 20.13 -3.59
C TYR A 469 -17.00 20.42 -2.17
N GLN A 470 -18.22 19.98 -1.83
CA GLN A 470 -18.74 20.12 -0.47
C GLN A 470 -18.18 19.00 0.43
N LEU A 471 -17.36 19.36 1.41
CA LEU A 471 -16.52 18.40 2.16
C LEU A 471 -17.31 17.36 2.96
N LYS A 472 -18.44 17.76 3.57
CA LYS A 472 -19.24 16.89 4.44
C LYS A 472 -20.09 15.89 3.64
N SER A 473 -20.81 16.37 2.63
CA SER A 473 -21.68 15.53 1.77
C SER A 473 -20.92 14.78 0.70
N LYS A 474 -19.66 15.17 0.44
CA LYS A 474 -18.82 14.57 -0.59
C LYS A 474 -19.38 14.71 -2.01
N ILE A 475 -20.07 15.83 -2.27
CA ILE A 475 -20.72 16.11 -3.56
C ILE A 475 -19.92 17.17 -4.32
N PRO A 476 -19.59 16.92 -5.61
CA PRO A 476 -19.09 17.97 -6.49
C PRO A 476 -20.20 18.97 -6.79
N TYR A 477 -19.98 20.22 -6.40
CA TYR A 477 -20.98 21.28 -6.42
C TYR A 477 -20.92 22.08 -7.72
N ASP A 478 -19.72 22.43 -8.17
CA ASP A 478 -19.53 23.21 -9.38
C ASP A 478 -18.19 22.88 -10.07
N PHE A 479 -18.11 23.19 -11.35
CA PHE A 479 -16.95 22.92 -12.19
C PHE A 479 -16.63 24.13 -13.06
N ASP A 480 -15.35 24.49 -13.13
CA ASP A 480 -14.84 25.56 -13.99
C ASP A 480 -13.54 25.12 -14.69
N LEU A 481 -13.27 25.62 -15.89
CA LEU A 481 -12.19 25.13 -16.77
C LEU A 481 -11.12 26.16 -17.14
#